data_AF-W6MSC1-F1
#
_entry.id   AF-W6MSC1-F1
#
_cell.length_a   1.000
_cell.length_b   1.000
_cell.length_c   1.000
_cell.angle_alpha   90.00
_cell.angle_beta   90.00
_cell.angle_gamma   90.00
#
_symmetry.space_group_name_H-M   'P 1'
#
loop_
_entity.id
_entity.type
_entity.pdbx_description
1 polymer ?
#
loop_
_entity_poly.entity_id
_entity_poly.type
_entity_poly.pdbx_seq_one_letter_code
_entity_poly.pdbx_strand_id
1 'polypeptide(L)'
;MTTASLLSDYLLSRSSLEHAVPMKRFRAIVSQSQKGVTPELEDTLYKTLRRQHESRLKDVADSIRHELHEIDSDDGAEAQVSTEEETLEKLVRQMKVLDSSLDSMVDNLEIEIAQRLVDMRGIVDSLDSLETEPDEDMNATVREITGNMKEMESEIMAALE
;
A
#
# COMPACT_ATOMS: atom_id res chain seq x y z
N MET A 1 -1.70 -33.78 -1.54
CA MET A 1 -1.73 -32.41 -1.00
C MET A 1 -0.38 -32.17 -0.36
N THR A 2 0.42 -31.23 -0.84
CA THR A 2 1.80 -30.99 -0.36
C THR A 2 1.81 -29.91 0.71
N THR A 3 2.83 -29.89 1.57
CA THR A 3 3.06 -28.84 2.59
C THR A 3 3.06 -27.44 1.95
N ALA A 4 3.66 -27.32 0.75
CA ALA A 4 3.64 -26.09 -0.05
C ALA A 4 2.23 -25.65 -0.49
N SER A 5 1.34 -26.59 -0.82
CA SER A 5 -0.07 -26.26 -1.16
C SER A 5 -0.85 -25.77 0.06
N LEU A 6 -0.62 -26.37 1.24
CA LEU A 6 -1.25 -25.96 2.49
C LEU A 6 -0.78 -24.56 2.94
N LEU A 7 0.50 -24.25 2.76
CA LEU A 7 1.09 -22.94 3.08
C LEU A 7 0.63 -21.83 2.13
N SER A 8 0.54 -22.12 0.83
CA SER A 8 -0.10 -21.21 -0.15
C SER A 8 -1.54 -20.91 0.25
N ASP A 9 -2.32 -21.94 0.55
CA ASP A 9 -3.72 -21.77 0.96
C ASP A 9 -3.84 -20.99 2.28
N TYR A 10 -2.93 -21.23 3.23
CA TYR A 10 -2.91 -20.50 4.50
C TYR A 10 -2.56 -19.01 4.33
N LEU A 11 -1.51 -18.70 3.56
CA LEU A 11 -1.08 -17.32 3.29
C LEU A 11 -2.14 -16.54 2.49
N LEU A 12 -2.76 -17.17 1.50
CA LEU A 12 -3.82 -16.55 0.71
C LEU A 12 -5.14 -16.43 1.48
N SER A 13 -5.40 -17.33 2.44
CA SER A 13 -6.62 -17.32 3.26
C SER A 13 -6.58 -16.34 4.43
N ARG A 14 -5.44 -16.20 5.13
CA ARG A 14 -5.35 -15.37 6.35
C ARG A 14 -4.81 -13.97 6.10
N SER A 15 -4.00 -13.78 5.07
CA SER A 15 -3.29 -12.53 4.81
C SER A 15 -4.01 -11.62 3.83
N SER A 16 -5.34 -11.71 3.74
CA SER A 16 -6.10 -10.78 2.90
C SER A 16 -5.87 -9.36 3.40
N LEU A 17 -5.60 -8.42 2.49
CA LEU A 17 -5.52 -6.99 2.81
C LEU A 17 -6.78 -6.53 3.56
N GLU A 18 -7.92 -7.15 3.27
CA GLU A 18 -9.21 -6.85 3.92
C GLU A 18 -9.22 -7.22 5.41
N HIS A 19 -8.41 -8.20 5.83
CA HIS A 19 -8.22 -8.57 7.22
C HIS A 19 -7.27 -7.62 7.97
N ALA A 20 -6.19 -7.18 7.32
CA ALA A 20 -5.21 -6.26 7.90
C ALA A 20 -5.71 -4.81 7.93
N VAL A 21 -6.28 -4.35 6.82
CA VAL A 21 -6.82 -3.00 6.64
C VAL A 21 -8.23 -3.11 6.05
N PRO A 22 -9.25 -3.25 6.91
CA PRO A 22 -10.65 -3.20 6.47
C PRO A 22 -10.96 -1.89 5.77
N MET A 23 -11.80 -1.93 4.74
CA MET A 23 -12.21 -0.74 3.97
C MET A 23 -12.74 0.40 4.86
N LYS A 24 -13.38 0.08 5.99
CA LYS A 24 -13.83 1.08 6.98
C LYS A 24 -12.66 1.85 7.62
N ARG A 25 -11.56 1.16 7.94
CA ARG A 25 -10.34 1.79 8.48
C ARG A 25 -9.63 2.60 7.40
N PHE A 26 -9.53 2.05 6.19
CA PHE A 26 -8.98 2.77 5.04
C PHE A 26 -9.73 4.09 4.80
N ARG A 27 -11.06 4.04 4.72
CA ARG A 27 -11.89 5.24 4.61
C ARG A 27 -11.71 6.19 5.78
N ALA A 28 -11.66 5.72 7.02
CA ALA A 28 -11.45 6.59 8.17
C ALA A 28 -10.13 7.38 8.09
N ILE A 29 -9.07 6.75 7.59
CA ILE A 29 -7.77 7.39 7.38
C ILE A 29 -7.87 8.42 6.24
N VAL A 30 -8.45 8.03 5.10
CA VAL A 30 -8.61 8.91 3.92
C VAL A 30 -9.55 10.09 4.21
N SER A 31 -10.59 9.87 5.02
CA SER A 31 -11.54 10.89 5.48
C SER A 31 -10.90 11.86 6.48
N GLN A 32 -9.94 11.40 7.28
CA GLN A 32 -9.20 12.24 8.23
C GLN A 32 -8.22 13.19 7.52
N SER A 33 -7.76 12.83 6.32
CA SER A 33 -6.86 13.64 5.48
C SER A 33 -7.54 14.68 4.58
N GLN A 34 -8.78 15.12 4.91
CA GLN A 34 -9.62 16.15 4.26
C GLN A 34 -10.68 15.72 3.20
N LYS A 35 -11.70 16.59 3.08
CA LYS A 35 -12.89 16.54 2.21
C LYS A 35 -12.51 16.82 0.75
N GLY A 36 -12.49 15.80 -0.09
CA GLY A 36 -12.28 16.00 -1.54
C GLY A 36 -12.07 14.69 -2.30
N VAL A 37 -11.67 13.63 -1.59
CA VAL A 37 -11.59 12.30 -2.19
C VAL A 37 -12.99 11.79 -2.47
N THR A 38 -13.31 11.60 -3.76
CA THR A 38 -14.60 11.02 -4.14
C THR A 38 -14.64 9.57 -3.69
N PRO A 39 -15.82 9.05 -3.29
CA PRO A 39 -15.96 7.64 -2.90
C PRO A 39 -15.46 6.65 -3.98
N GLU A 40 -15.48 7.07 -5.24
CA GLU A 40 -14.98 6.32 -6.40
C GLU A 40 -13.45 6.26 -6.43
N LEU A 41 -12.76 7.34 -6.07
CA LEU A 41 -11.31 7.36 -5.98
C LEU A 41 -10.82 6.53 -4.78
N GLU A 42 -11.52 6.60 -3.64
CA GLU A 42 -11.25 5.73 -2.47
C GLU A 42 -11.35 4.25 -2.82
N ASP A 43 -12.43 3.86 -3.52
CA ASP A 43 -12.66 2.48 -3.94
C ASP A 43 -11.61 2.01 -4.95
N THR A 44 -11.21 2.88 -5.88
CA THR A 44 -10.16 2.59 -6.87
C THR A 44 -8.79 2.41 -6.22
N LEU A 45 -8.42 3.28 -5.28
CA LEU A 45 -7.19 3.16 -4.49
C LEU A 45 -7.18 1.87 -3.68
N TYR A 46 -8.26 1.59 -2.94
CA TYR A 46 -8.35 0.39 -2.11
C TYR A 46 -8.25 -0.90 -2.94
N LYS A 47 -8.95 -0.96 -4.09
CA LYS A 47 -8.87 -2.10 -5.02
C LYS A 47 -7.48 -2.27 -5.62
N THR A 48 -6.80 -1.18 -5.94
CA THR A 48 -5.44 -1.21 -6.49
C THR A 48 -4.46 -1.74 -5.44
N LEU A 49 -4.54 -1.22 -4.22
CA LEU A 49 -3.73 -1.66 -3.09
C LEU A 49 -3.97 -3.14 -2.77
N ARG A 50 -5.23 -3.57 -2.79
CA ARG A 50 -5.63 -4.98 -2.61
C ARG A 50 -5.01 -5.89 -3.65
N ARG A 51 -5.15 -5.55 -4.93
CA ARG A 51 -4.55 -6.35 -6.02
C ARG A 51 -3.03 -6.41 -5.91
N GLN A 52 -2.38 -5.31 -5.56
CA GLN A 52 -0.93 -5.27 -5.37
C GLN A 52 -0.50 -6.18 -4.21
N HIS A 53 -1.23 -6.14 -3.09
CA HIS A 53 -0.98 -6.99 -1.93
C HIS A 53 -1.20 -8.49 -2.25
N GLU A 54 -2.29 -8.82 -2.93
CA GLU A 54 -2.57 -10.19 -3.38
C GLU A 54 -1.51 -10.70 -4.38
N SER A 55 -1.03 -9.84 -5.28
CA SER A 55 0.06 -10.20 -6.21
C SER A 55 1.36 -10.50 -5.46
N ARG A 56 1.77 -9.63 -4.53
CA ARG A 56 2.99 -9.85 -3.72
C ARG A 56 2.90 -11.13 -2.90
N LEU A 57 1.75 -11.40 -2.29
CA LEU A 57 1.53 -12.65 -1.55
C LEU A 57 1.64 -13.89 -2.43
N LYS A 58 1.14 -13.80 -3.67
CA LYS A 58 1.27 -14.88 -4.64
C LYS A 58 2.73 -15.11 -5.02
N ASP A 59 3.48 -14.04 -5.31
CA ASP A 59 4.90 -14.14 -5.64
C ASP A 59 5.70 -14.76 -4.49
N VAL A 60 5.40 -14.39 -3.24
CA VAL A 60 5.99 -14.99 -2.03
C VAL A 60 5.61 -16.47 -1.91
N ALA A 61 4.35 -16.82 -2.11
CA ALA A 61 3.89 -18.20 -2.05
C ALA A 61 4.53 -19.09 -3.14
N ASP A 62 4.72 -18.54 -4.33
CA ASP A 62 5.40 -19.23 -5.43
C ASP A 62 6.91 -19.36 -5.18
N SER A 63 7.56 -18.36 -4.57
CA SER A 63 8.97 -18.43 -4.14
C SER A 63 9.18 -19.51 -3.07
N ILE A 64 8.32 -19.55 -2.05
CA ILE A 64 8.35 -20.59 -1.00
C ILE A 64 8.13 -21.98 -1.59
N ARG A 65 7.21 -22.12 -2.57
CA ARG A 65 6.99 -23.39 -3.26
C ARG A 65 8.24 -23.84 -4.02
N HIS A 66 8.95 -22.90 -4.64
CA HIS A 66 10.19 -23.19 -5.36
C HIS A 66 11.31 -23.63 -4.41
N GLU A 67 11.53 -22.90 -3.31
CA GLU A 67 12.52 -23.25 -2.28
C GLU A 67 12.23 -24.61 -1.63
N LEU A 68 10.96 -24.90 -1.32
CA LEU A 68 10.55 -26.21 -0.80
C LEU A 68 10.80 -27.34 -1.80
N HIS A 69 10.59 -27.08 -3.09
CA HIS A 69 10.90 -28.07 -4.14
C HIS A 69 12.40 -28.31 -4.25
N GLU A 70 13.25 -27.29 -4.14
CA GLU A 70 14.71 -27.47 -4.15
C GLU A 70 15.19 -28.27 -2.94
N ILE A 71 14.61 -28.05 -1.75
CA ILE A 71 14.94 -28.79 -0.52
C ILE A 71 14.53 -30.27 -0.63
N ASP A 72 13.33 -30.59 -1.13
CA ASP A 72 12.88 -31.97 -1.36
C ASP A 72 13.74 -32.70 -2.43
N SER A 73 14.36 -31.94 -3.35
CA SER A 73 15.22 -32.49 -4.40
C SER A 73 16.63 -32.83 -3.91
N ASP A 74 17.12 -32.11 -2.89
CA ASP A 74 18.46 -32.28 -2.29
C ASP A 74 18.48 -33.41 -1.24
N ASP A 75 17.38 -33.65 -0.52
CA ASP A 75 17.22 -34.73 0.47
C ASP A 75 17.10 -36.14 -0.19
N GLY A 76 16.93 -36.20 -1.51
CA GLY A 76 16.92 -37.46 -2.29
C GLY A 76 18.27 -38.17 -2.39
N ALA A 77 19.37 -37.52 -1.98
CA ALA A 77 20.72 -38.07 -2.07
C ALA A 77 21.25 -38.72 -0.77
N GLU A 78 20.63 -38.50 0.40
CA GLU A 78 21.14 -39.00 1.70
C GLU A 78 20.16 -39.90 2.49
N ALA A 79 19.08 -40.38 1.88
CA ALA A 79 18.11 -41.24 2.58
C ALA A 79 18.50 -42.73 2.59
N GLN A 80 19.52 -43.10 3.37
CA GLN A 80 19.61 -44.46 3.92
C GLN A 80 19.82 -44.42 5.45
N VAL A 81 18.70 -44.62 6.15
CA VAL A 81 18.55 -45.11 7.54
C VAL A 81 18.83 -44.12 8.67
N SER A 82 17.77 -43.55 9.26
CA SER A 82 17.55 -43.54 10.73
C SER A 82 16.22 -42.85 11.10
N THR A 83 15.41 -43.59 11.86
CA THR A 83 14.22 -43.28 12.70
C THR A 83 13.28 -42.10 12.38
N GLU A 84 11.98 -42.40 12.29
CA GLU A 84 10.85 -41.43 12.20
C GLU A 84 10.90 -40.32 13.28
N GLU A 85 11.55 -40.57 14.41
CA GLU A 85 11.71 -39.59 15.50
C GLU A 85 12.77 -38.51 15.15
N GLU A 86 13.87 -38.90 14.51
CA GLU A 86 14.94 -37.98 14.09
C GLU A 86 14.48 -37.07 12.94
N THR A 87 13.65 -37.61 12.04
CA THR A 87 12.99 -36.85 10.96
C THR A 87 11.90 -35.92 11.48
N LEU A 88 11.10 -36.33 12.47
CA LEU A 88 10.13 -35.45 13.13
C LEU A 88 10.82 -34.33 13.94
N GLU A 89 11.90 -34.63 14.66
CA GLU A 89 12.68 -33.59 15.35
C GLU A 89 13.31 -32.60 14.37
N LYS A 90 13.84 -33.07 13.24
CA LYS A 90 14.38 -32.22 12.17
C LYS A 90 13.27 -31.32 11.59
N LEU A 91 12.09 -31.87 11.32
CA LEU A 91 10.93 -31.12 10.83
C LEU A 91 10.47 -30.05 11.82
N VAL A 92 10.40 -30.36 13.12
CA VAL A 92 10.03 -29.38 14.16
C VAL A 92 11.06 -28.25 14.27
N ARG A 93 12.35 -28.55 14.14
CA ARG A 93 13.40 -27.50 14.12
C ARG A 93 13.27 -26.62 12.88
N GLN A 94 13.01 -27.20 11.71
CA GLN A 94 12.77 -26.47 10.47
C GLN A 94 11.53 -25.57 10.57
N MET A 95 10.43 -26.07 11.14
CA MET A 95 9.22 -25.28 11.37
C MET A 95 9.47 -24.10 12.30
N LYS A 96 10.26 -24.27 13.37
CA LYS A 96 10.62 -23.16 14.29
C LYS A 96 11.47 -22.09 13.60
N VAL A 97 12.43 -22.50 12.77
CA VAL A 97 13.23 -21.56 11.98
C VAL A 97 12.33 -20.80 11.01
N LEU A 98 11.40 -21.49 10.36
CA LEU A 98 10.44 -20.88 9.45
C LEU A 98 9.52 -19.89 10.17
N ASP A 99 9.02 -20.24 11.35
CA ASP A 99 8.16 -19.39 12.20
C ASP A 99 8.89 -18.10 12.58
N SER A 100 10.14 -18.22 13.03
CA SER A 100 10.97 -17.04 13.35
C SER A 100 11.30 -16.17 12.13
N SER A 101 11.42 -16.77 10.95
CA SER A 101 11.63 -16.06 9.69
C SER A 101 10.37 -15.31 9.27
N LEU A 102 9.21 -15.94 9.41
CA LEU A 102 7.91 -15.33 9.13
C LEU A 102 7.62 -14.14 10.04
N ASP A 103 7.86 -14.28 11.35
CA ASP A 103 7.71 -13.17 12.30
C ASP A 103 8.59 -11.99 11.89
N SER A 104 9.87 -12.24 11.57
CA SER A 104 10.79 -11.20 11.09
C SER A 104 10.32 -10.56 9.78
N MET A 105 9.80 -11.34 8.83
CA MET A 105 9.25 -10.79 7.59
C MET A 105 7.99 -9.94 7.82
N VAL A 106 7.12 -10.36 8.74
CA VAL A 106 5.92 -9.60 9.13
C VAL A 106 6.32 -8.27 9.78
N ASP A 107 7.24 -8.28 10.73
CA ASP A 107 7.74 -7.06 11.38
C ASP A 107 8.34 -6.09 10.36
N ASN A 108 9.12 -6.60 9.40
CA ASN A 108 9.69 -5.77 8.33
C ASN A 108 8.61 -5.19 7.40
N LEU A 109 7.56 -5.94 7.10
CA LEU A 109 6.43 -5.45 6.29
C LEU A 109 5.61 -4.41 7.04
N GLU A 110 5.41 -4.56 8.35
CA GLU A 110 4.75 -3.55 9.18
C GLU A 110 5.54 -2.23 9.20
N ILE A 111 6.87 -2.30 9.32
CA ILE A 111 7.75 -1.13 9.21
C ILE A 111 7.66 -0.49 7.81
N GLU A 112 7.66 -1.29 6.73
CA GLU A 112 7.54 -0.78 5.36
C GLU A 112 6.20 -0.05 5.16
N ILE A 113 5.10 -0.60 5.69
CA ILE A 113 3.77 0.01 5.64
C ILE A 113 3.75 1.34 6.41
N ALA A 114 4.33 1.37 7.62
CA ALA A 114 4.41 2.59 8.42
C ALA A 114 5.17 3.70 7.68
N GLN A 115 6.29 3.35 7.04
CA GLN A 115 7.09 4.30 6.25
C GLN A 115 6.30 4.86 5.06
N ARG A 116 5.64 3.99 4.29
CA ARG A 116 4.82 4.41 3.14
C ARG A 116 3.65 5.30 3.54
N LEU A 117 3.06 5.10 4.72
CA LEU A 117 2.00 5.96 5.24
C LEU A 117 2.53 7.36 5.58
N VAL A 118 3.75 7.47 6.11
CA VAL A 118 4.41 8.76 6.35
C VAL A 118 4.69 9.48 5.03
N ASP A 119 5.21 8.78 4.02
CA ASP A 119 5.50 9.36 2.71
C ASP A 119 4.22 9.86 2.03
N MET A 120 3.14 9.07 2.08
CA MET A 120 1.84 9.49 1.56
C MET A 120 1.33 10.74 2.26
N ARG A 121 1.51 10.86 3.58
CA ARG A 121 1.14 12.07 4.32
C ARG A 121 1.95 13.27 3.87
N GLY A 122 3.25 13.14 3.65
CA GLY A 122 4.09 14.22 3.12
C GLY A 122 3.67 14.66 1.71
N ILE A 123 3.29 13.72 0.84
CA ILE A 123 2.76 14.04 -0.50
C ILE A 123 1.43 14.80 -0.39
N VAL A 124 0.54 14.38 0.53
CA VAL A 124 -0.73 15.08 0.79
C VAL A 124 -0.47 16.50 1.31
N ASP A 125 0.44 16.67 2.27
CA ASP A 125 0.81 17.99 2.79
C ASP A 125 1.45 18.88 1.68
N SER A 126 2.20 18.29 0.74
CA SER A 126 2.75 19.03 -0.41
C SER A 126 1.66 19.45 -1.40
N LEU A 127 0.67 18.57 -1.65
CA LEU A 127 -0.48 18.92 -2.47
C LEU A 127 -1.34 20.01 -1.81
N ASP A 128 -1.50 19.95 -0.48
CA ASP A 128 -2.20 20.98 0.31
C ASP A 128 -1.51 22.34 0.14
N SER A 129 -0.17 22.40 0.15
CA SER A 129 0.58 23.64 -0.12
C SER A 129 0.37 24.20 -1.53
N LEU A 130 0.20 23.32 -2.54
CA LEU A 130 -0.05 23.73 -3.92
C LEU A 130 -1.51 24.17 -4.14
N GLU A 131 -2.45 23.63 -3.37
CA GLU A 131 -3.88 24.00 -3.42
C GLU A 131 -4.17 25.27 -2.59
N THR A 132 -3.40 25.51 -1.52
CA THR A 132 -3.51 26.70 -0.64
C THR A 132 -2.59 27.86 -1.01
N GLU A 133 -1.72 27.72 -2.02
CA GLU A 133 -1.18 28.84 -2.80
C GLU A 133 -2.02 29.07 -4.08
N PRO A 134 -3.26 29.58 -4.02
CA PRO A 134 -3.91 30.14 -5.19
C PRO A 134 -3.25 31.49 -5.46
N ASP A 135 -2.07 31.45 -6.08
CA ASP A 135 -1.27 32.56 -6.61
C ASP A 135 -1.89 33.92 -6.23
N GLU A 136 -1.72 34.34 -4.96
CA GLU A 136 -2.42 35.54 -4.43
C GLU A 136 -2.13 36.75 -5.33
N ASP A 137 -0.97 36.71 -5.97
CA ASP A 137 -0.48 37.62 -7.00
C ASP A 137 -1.36 37.63 -8.26
N MET A 138 -1.80 36.48 -8.75
CA MET A 138 -2.72 36.37 -9.90
C MET A 138 -4.11 36.92 -9.56
N ASN A 139 -4.62 36.65 -8.35
CA ASN A 139 -5.90 37.18 -7.91
C ASN A 139 -5.86 38.71 -7.67
N ALA A 140 -4.74 39.23 -7.18
CA ALA A 140 -4.48 40.67 -7.06
C ALA A 140 -4.43 41.33 -8.44
N THR A 141 -3.69 40.74 -9.39
CA THR A 141 -3.56 41.21 -10.78
C THR A 141 -4.92 41.24 -11.48
N VAL A 142 -5.74 40.21 -11.33
CA VAL A 142 -7.10 40.17 -11.91
C VAL A 142 -8.00 41.25 -11.31
N ARG A 143 -7.91 41.53 -10.00
CA ARG A 143 -8.64 42.64 -9.36
C ARG A 143 -8.20 44.00 -9.89
N GLU A 144 -6.91 44.22 -10.04
CA GLU A 144 -6.35 45.46 -10.59
C GLU A 144 -6.84 45.69 -12.02
N ILE A 145 -6.72 44.68 -12.89
CA ILE A 145 -7.23 44.74 -14.27
C ILE A 145 -8.73 45.03 -14.29
N THR A 146 -9.51 44.38 -13.42
CA THR A 146 -10.96 44.60 -13.32
C THR A 146 -11.29 46.03 -12.86
N GLY A 147 -10.50 46.59 -11.94
CA GLY A 147 -10.62 47.99 -11.50
C GLY A 147 -10.34 48.96 -12.65
N ASN A 148 -9.21 48.77 -13.33
CA ASN A 148 -8.80 49.59 -14.47
C ASN A 148 -9.83 49.55 -15.61
N MET A 149 -10.44 48.40 -15.87
CA MET A 149 -11.51 48.27 -16.88
C MET A 149 -12.77 49.08 -16.51
N LYS A 150 -13.17 49.08 -15.24
CA LYS A 150 -14.34 49.86 -14.77
C LYS A 150 -14.09 51.38 -14.81
N GLU A 151 -12.87 51.79 -14.48
CA GLU A 151 -12.46 53.19 -14.56
C GLU A 151 -12.48 53.66 -16.01
N MET A 152 -11.90 52.87 -16.91
CA MET A 152 -11.92 53.14 -18.35
C MET A 152 -13.33 53.17 -18.94
N GLU A 153 -14.23 52.28 -18.51
CA GLU A 153 -15.64 52.30 -18.91
C GLU A 153 -16.35 53.58 -18.45
N SER A 154 -16.04 54.05 -17.24
CA SER A 154 -16.60 55.29 -16.69
C SER A 154 -16.08 56.52 -17.44
N GLU A 155 -14.79 56.55 -17.79
CA GLU A 155 -14.20 57.63 -18.60
C GLU A 155 -14.79 57.69 -20.01
N ILE A 156 -15.00 56.54 -20.65
CA ILE A 156 -15.63 56.47 -21.98
C ILE A 156 -17.08 56.97 -21.91
N MET A 157 -17.85 56.55 -20.90
CA MET A 157 -19.22 57.02 -20.71
C MET A 157 -19.27 58.54 -20.49
N ALA A 158 -18.37 59.09 -19.68
CA ALA A 158 -18.29 60.53 -19.43
C ALA A 158 -17.86 61.35 -20.65
N ALA A 159 -17.08 60.76 -21.58
CA ALA A 159 -16.66 61.41 -22.82
C ALA A 159 -17.72 61.38 -23.93
N LEU A 160 -18.78 60.58 -23.76
CA LEU A 160 -19.88 60.41 -24.72
C LEU A 160 -21.15 61.20 -24.33
N GLU A 161 -21.16 61.84 -23.15
CA GLU A 161 -22.16 62.84 -22.70
C GLU A 161 -21.78 64.26 -23.12
#